data_AF-A0A661L712-F1
#
_entry.id   AF-A0A661L712-F1
#
_cell.length_a   1.000
_cell.length_b   1.000
_cell.length_c   1.000
_cell.angle_alpha   90.00
_cell.angle_beta   90.00
_cell.angle_gamma   90.00
#
_symmetry.space_group_name_H-M   'P 1'
#
loop_
_entity.id
_entity.type
_entity.pdbx_description
1 polymer ?
#
loop_
_entity_poly.entity_id
_entity_poly.type
_entity_poly.pdbx_seq_one_letter_code
_entity_poly.pdbx_strand_id
1 'polypeptide(L)'
;MNALSPADRALLPKDMDFTNEAHRKFVHRVYESRAHRGFKRFDYFYQAQCVWEETMAENIARLIKGDNKKVVVISGNGHIIHRFGIPQRLTRRRPVRTATLVPYPVNRAVTLKQDTADFVWLTGRYLHLKHRHRPNIKNEKATATLPVT
;
A
#
# COMPACT_ATOMS: atom_id res chain seq x y z
N MET A 1 -5.16 -20.24 4.91
CA MET A 1 -6.23 -20.75 4.02
C MET A 1 -7.25 -21.63 4.73
N ASN A 2 -6.83 -22.70 5.43
CA ASN A 2 -7.76 -23.68 6.01
C ASN A 2 -8.59 -23.19 7.20
N ALA A 3 -8.19 -22.07 7.82
CA ALA A 3 -8.90 -21.45 8.92
C ALA A 3 -10.02 -20.47 8.50
N LEU A 4 -10.23 -20.26 7.19
CA LEU A 4 -11.29 -19.39 6.66
C LEU A 4 -12.60 -20.17 6.49
N SER A 5 -13.73 -19.49 6.73
CA SER A 5 -15.04 -20.02 6.39
C SER A 5 -15.18 -20.25 4.88
N PRO A 6 -16.12 -21.10 4.42
CA PRO A 6 -16.38 -21.26 2.98
C PRO A 6 -16.74 -19.94 2.30
N ALA A 7 -17.52 -19.08 2.96
CA ALA A 7 -17.91 -17.77 2.46
C ALA A 7 -16.70 -16.84 2.28
N ASP A 8 -15.81 -16.77 3.28
CA ASP A 8 -14.59 -15.94 3.17
C ASP A 8 -13.64 -16.48 2.10
N ARG A 9 -13.53 -17.82 1.99
CA ARG A 9 -12.69 -18.45 0.97
C ARG A 9 -13.19 -18.13 -0.44
N ALA A 10 -14.50 -18.01 -0.63
CA ALA A 10 -15.10 -17.64 -1.91
C ALA A 10 -14.76 -16.19 -2.35
N LEU A 11 -14.36 -15.32 -1.42
CA LEU A 11 -13.91 -13.95 -1.70
C LEU A 11 -12.44 -13.86 -2.11
N LEU A 12 -11.68 -14.95 -1.99
CA LEU A 12 -10.26 -14.94 -2.35
C LEU A 12 -10.07 -14.88 -3.88
N PRO A 13 -8.94 -14.31 -4.34
CA PRO A 13 -8.57 -14.37 -5.75
C PRO A 13 -8.54 -15.80 -6.27
N LYS A 14 -9.02 -16.00 -7.50
CA LYS A 14 -9.15 -17.36 -8.10
C LYS A 14 -7.81 -18.07 -8.32
N ASP A 15 -6.76 -17.29 -8.44
CA ASP A 15 -5.41 -17.75 -8.74
C ASP A 15 -4.48 -17.04 -7.76
N MET A 16 -3.60 -17.76 -7.08
CA MET A 16 -2.71 -17.19 -6.06
C MET A 16 -1.38 -17.93 -6.08
N ASP A 17 -0.29 -17.16 -6.08
CA ASP A 17 1.06 -17.71 -6.02
C ASP A 17 1.74 -17.37 -4.67
N PHE A 18 2.16 -18.43 -3.98
CA PHE A 18 2.91 -18.36 -2.72
C PHE A 18 4.37 -18.82 -2.87
N THR A 19 4.79 -19.20 -4.07
CA THR A 19 6.07 -19.90 -4.34
C THR A 19 7.26 -18.97 -4.59
N ASN A 20 7.02 -17.66 -4.77
CA ASN A 20 8.11 -16.70 -4.94
C ASN A 20 8.97 -16.57 -3.66
N GLU A 21 10.09 -17.30 -3.62
CA GLU A 21 11.00 -17.32 -2.47
C GLU A 21 11.68 -15.97 -2.22
N ALA A 22 12.02 -15.22 -3.27
CA ALA A 22 12.68 -13.93 -3.13
C ALA A 22 11.74 -12.91 -2.47
N HIS A 23 10.48 -12.91 -2.88
CA HIS A 23 9.42 -12.15 -2.23
C HIS A 23 9.20 -12.62 -0.78
N ARG A 24 9.12 -13.94 -0.54
CA ARG A 24 8.97 -14.49 0.82
C ARG A 24 10.12 -14.05 1.74
N LYS A 25 11.36 -14.09 1.28
CA LYS A 25 12.54 -13.61 2.01
C LYS A 25 12.48 -12.10 2.27
N PHE A 26 12.00 -11.31 1.32
CA PHE A 26 11.77 -9.88 1.51
C PHE A 26 10.74 -9.60 2.60
N VAL A 27 9.56 -10.23 2.51
CA VAL A 27 8.50 -10.07 3.51
C VAL A 27 8.94 -10.58 4.89
N HIS A 28 9.79 -11.62 4.95
CA HIS A 28 10.37 -12.11 6.20
C HIS A 28 11.20 -11.04 6.91
N ARG A 29 12.10 -10.35 6.19
CA ARG A 29 12.89 -9.26 6.77
C ARG A 29 12.01 -8.12 7.29
N VAL A 30 10.93 -7.79 6.57
CA VAL A 30 9.96 -6.79 7.03
C VAL A 30 9.23 -7.27 8.28
N TYR A 31 8.82 -8.54 8.31
CA TYR A 31 8.18 -9.17 9.45
C TYR A 31 9.07 -9.13 10.70
N GLU A 32 10.35 -9.51 10.59
CA GLU A 32 11.32 -9.47 11.69
C GLU A 32 11.52 -8.05 12.22
N SER A 33 11.64 -7.06 11.34
CA SER A 33 11.79 -5.65 11.74
C SER A 33 10.57 -5.08 12.47
N ARG A 34 9.41 -5.75 12.39
CA ARG A 34 8.13 -5.34 12.98
C ARG A 34 7.56 -6.36 13.97
N ALA A 35 8.31 -7.43 14.30
CA ALA A 35 7.83 -8.60 15.03
C ALA A 35 7.32 -8.29 16.45
N HIS A 36 7.69 -7.13 17.02
CA HIS A 36 7.17 -6.63 18.29
C HIS A 36 5.64 -6.35 18.29
N ARG A 37 4.94 -6.51 17.16
CA ARG A 37 3.49 -6.20 17.02
C ARG A 37 2.54 -7.42 17.07
N GLY A 38 2.96 -8.55 17.64
CA GLY A 38 2.03 -9.61 18.07
C GLY A 38 1.62 -10.66 17.02
N PHE A 39 2.27 -10.70 15.85
CA PHE A 39 2.02 -11.76 14.87
C PHE A 39 2.78 -13.04 15.24
N LYS A 40 2.05 -14.11 15.59
CA LYS A 40 2.67 -15.35 16.11
C LYS A 40 3.27 -16.28 15.05
N ARG A 41 2.89 -16.16 13.77
CA ARG A 41 3.31 -17.08 12.69
C ARG A 41 3.55 -16.34 11.38
N PHE A 42 4.80 -16.38 10.92
CA PHE A 42 5.20 -15.75 9.65
C PHE A 42 4.40 -16.27 8.45
N ASP A 43 4.12 -17.58 8.37
CA ASP A 43 3.42 -18.13 7.21
C ASP A 43 2.03 -17.53 6.99
N TYR A 44 1.29 -17.27 8.08
CA TYR A 44 -0.01 -16.63 7.98
C TYR A 44 0.11 -15.16 7.62
N PHE A 45 1.14 -14.48 8.14
CA PHE A 45 1.45 -13.12 7.74
C PHE A 45 1.77 -13.05 6.24
N TYR A 46 2.63 -13.93 5.73
CA TYR A 46 2.99 -14.01 4.33
C TYR A 46 1.78 -14.35 3.45
N GLN A 47 0.99 -15.35 3.82
CA GLN A 47 -0.25 -15.69 3.10
C GLN A 47 -1.19 -14.48 3.01
N ALA A 48 -1.35 -13.72 4.09
CA ALA A 48 -2.18 -12.52 4.09
C ALA A 48 -1.62 -11.42 3.15
N GLN A 49 -0.31 -11.19 3.14
CA GLN A 49 0.32 -10.26 2.19
C GLN A 49 0.06 -10.69 0.74
N CYS A 50 0.30 -11.95 0.44
CA CYS A 50 0.07 -12.50 -0.90
C CYS A 50 -1.41 -12.39 -1.32
N VAL A 51 -2.35 -12.74 -0.45
CA VAL A 51 -3.79 -12.61 -0.75
C VAL A 51 -4.15 -11.16 -1.06
N TRP A 52 -3.67 -10.20 -0.27
CA TRP A 52 -3.93 -8.78 -0.52
C TRP A 52 -3.39 -8.36 -1.91
N GLU A 53 -2.16 -8.73 -2.22
CA GLU A 53 -1.52 -8.38 -3.48
C GLU A 53 -2.16 -9.06 -4.69
N GLU A 54 -2.60 -10.31 -4.54
CA GLU A 54 -3.35 -11.04 -5.57
C GLU A 54 -4.71 -10.39 -5.83
N THR A 55 -5.43 -9.96 -4.79
CA THR A 55 -6.70 -9.22 -4.93
C THR A 55 -6.50 -7.89 -5.65
N MET A 56 -5.45 -7.14 -5.29
CA MET A 56 -5.12 -5.88 -5.96
C MET A 56 -4.80 -6.12 -7.44
N ALA A 57 -3.96 -7.11 -7.74
CA ALA A 57 -3.59 -7.46 -9.12
C ALA A 57 -4.79 -7.93 -9.95
N GLU A 58 -5.68 -8.77 -9.39
CA GLU A 58 -6.88 -9.23 -10.07
C GLU A 58 -7.82 -8.06 -10.40
N ASN A 59 -8.03 -7.13 -9.46
CA ASN A 59 -8.87 -5.96 -9.68
C ASN A 59 -8.29 -5.03 -10.76
N ILE A 60 -6.97 -4.80 -10.76
CA ILE A 60 -6.31 -3.99 -11.80
C ILE A 60 -6.48 -4.68 -13.17
N ALA A 61 -6.26 -6.00 -13.25
CA ALA A 61 -6.44 -6.75 -14.49
C ALA A 61 -7.86 -6.64 -15.05
N ARG A 62 -8.88 -6.60 -14.18
CA ARG A 62 -10.29 -6.39 -14.56
C ARG A 62 -10.61 -4.95 -14.98
N LEU A 63 -9.91 -3.94 -14.43
CA LEU A 63 -10.15 -2.52 -14.72
C LEU A 63 -9.57 -2.09 -16.05
N ILE A 64 -8.38 -2.60 -16.38
CA ILE A 64 -7.82 -2.46 -17.71
C ILE A 64 -8.75 -3.30 -18.60
N LYS A 65 -9.63 -2.71 -19.40
CA LYS A 65 -10.43 -3.39 -20.43
C LYS A 65 -10.41 -2.49 -21.65
N GLY A 66 -9.98 -3.01 -22.79
CA GLY A 66 -9.67 -2.24 -24.00
C GLY A 66 -8.27 -1.59 -23.99
N ASP A 67 -7.91 -1.02 -25.14
CA ASP A 67 -6.50 -0.70 -25.47
C ASP A 67 -6.00 0.66 -24.92
N ASN A 68 -6.90 1.52 -24.42
CA ASN A 68 -6.57 2.92 -24.11
C ASN A 68 -6.77 3.36 -22.64
N LYS A 69 -6.94 2.42 -21.69
CA LYS A 69 -7.10 2.79 -20.27
C LYS A 69 -5.76 2.85 -19.55
N LYS A 70 -5.39 4.03 -19.07
CA LYS A 70 -4.28 4.21 -18.11
C LYS A 70 -4.82 4.05 -16.68
N VAL A 71 -4.14 3.25 -15.87
CA VAL A 71 -4.48 3.03 -14.46
C VAL A 71 -3.31 3.48 -13.60
N VAL A 72 -3.59 4.31 -12.61
CA VAL A 72 -2.64 4.68 -11.56
C VAL A 72 -3.07 3.98 -10.28
N VAL A 73 -2.13 3.28 -9.65
CA VAL A 73 -2.35 2.54 -8.41
C VAL A 73 -1.48 3.16 -7.33
N ILE A 74 -2.10 3.52 -6.20
CA ILE A 74 -1.39 3.99 -5.01
C ILE A 74 -1.40 2.85 -4.00
N SER A 75 -0.22 2.41 -3.59
CA SER A 75 -0.04 1.34 -2.62
C SER A 75 1.14 1.63 -1.71
N GLY A 76 1.26 0.89 -0.60
CA GLY A 76 2.48 0.90 0.20
C GLY A 76 3.68 0.38 -0.62
N ASN A 77 4.87 0.95 -0.38
CA ASN A 77 6.10 0.59 -1.10
C ASN A 77 6.41 -0.92 -1.08
N GLY A 78 6.11 -1.59 0.05
CA GLY A 78 6.34 -3.03 0.20
C GLY A 78 5.61 -3.91 -0.83
N HIS A 79 4.53 -3.40 -1.44
CA HIS A 79 3.72 -4.12 -2.42
C HIS A 79 4.17 -3.94 -3.88
N ILE A 80 5.21 -3.13 -4.12
CA ILE A 80 5.72 -2.81 -5.47
C ILE A 80 7.25 -2.81 -5.59
N ILE A 81 7.99 -2.73 -4.48
CA ILE A 81 9.45 -2.77 -4.46
C ILE A 81 9.97 -4.07 -5.10
N HIS A 82 11.07 -3.99 -5.85
CA HIS A 82 11.65 -5.11 -6.60
C HIS A 82 10.69 -5.75 -7.61
N ARG A 83 9.61 -5.04 -7.97
CA ARG A 83 8.47 -5.54 -8.74
C ARG A 83 7.76 -6.74 -8.09
N PHE A 84 8.08 -7.08 -6.85
CA PHE A 84 7.29 -8.02 -6.05
C PHE A 84 5.89 -7.47 -5.79
N GLY A 85 4.99 -8.33 -5.31
CA GLY A 85 3.65 -7.86 -4.96
C GLY A 85 2.77 -7.71 -6.18
N ILE A 86 2.22 -6.51 -6.34
CA ILE A 86 1.23 -6.16 -7.36
C ILE A 86 1.79 -6.28 -8.79
N PRO A 87 2.97 -5.74 -9.14
CA PRO A 87 3.44 -5.70 -10.53
C PRO A 87 3.68 -7.09 -11.12
N GLN A 88 4.35 -7.98 -10.38
CA GLN A 88 4.58 -9.36 -10.82
C GLN A 88 3.27 -10.12 -11.00
N ARG A 89 2.35 -10.02 -10.03
CA ARG A 89 1.06 -10.72 -10.08
C ARG A 89 0.15 -10.20 -11.18
N LEU A 90 0.15 -8.89 -11.41
CA LEU A 90 -0.56 -8.29 -12.53
C LEU A 90 0.00 -8.79 -13.85
N THR A 91 1.33 -8.78 -14.02
CA THR A 91 1.99 -9.24 -15.26
C THR A 91 1.65 -10.70 -15.56
N ARG A 92 1.61 -11.55 -14.54
CA ARG A 92 1.22 -12.97 -14.64
C ARG A 92 -0.21 -13.16 -15.13
N ARG A 93 -1.15 -12.30 -14.70
CA ARG A 93 -2.56 -12.33 -15.11
C ARG A 93 -2.80 -11.69 -16.46
N ARG A 94 -2.07 -10.61 -16.74
CA ARG A 94 -2.22 -9.83 -17.94
C ARG A 94 -0.91 -9.14 -18.31
N PRO A 95 -0.29 -9.53 -19.44
CA PRO A 95 0.89 -8.86 -19.96
C PRO A 95 0.54 -7.44 -20.39
N VAL A 96 0.82 -6.47 -19.51
CA VAL A 96 0.63 -5.04 -19.77
C VAL A 96 1.89 -4.29 -19.37
N ARG A 97 2.16 -3.18 -20.05
CA ARG A 97 3.26 -2.30 -19.67
C ARG A 97 2.96 -1.68 -18.31
N THR A 98 3.90 -1.85 -17.39
CA THR A 98 3.80 -1.35 -16.01
C THR A 98 5.10 -0.66 -15.62
N ALA A 99 4.99 0.40 -14.85
CA ALA A 99 6.12 1.07 -14.20
C ALA A 99 5.79 1.29 -12.73
N THR A 100 6.79 1.11 -11.88
CA THR A 100 6.73 1.34 -10.44
C THR A 100 7.45 2.63 -10.11
N LEU A 101 6.83 3.45 -9.26
CA LEU A 101 7.40 4.69 -8.76
C LEU A 101 7.42 4.62 -7.24
N VAL A 102 8.61 4.73 -6.64
CA VAL A 102 8.78 4.68 -5.19
C VAL A 102 9.30 6.04 -4.69
N PRO A 103 8.52 6.76 -3.85
CA PRO A 103 9.03 7.89 -3.10
C PRO A 103 10.07 7.43 -2.09
N TYR A 104 11.22 8.10 -2.06
CA TYR A 104 12.34 7.76 -1.19
C TYR A 104 12.89 9.02 -0.49
N PRO A 105 12.71 9.15 0.84
CA PRO A 105 13.18 10.32 1.56
C PRO A 105 14.71 10.33 1.69
N VAL A 106 15.33 11.45 1.30
CA VAL A 106 16.77 11.67 1.38
C VAL A 106 17.06 12.73 2.44
N ASN A 107 17.54 12.26 3.60
CA ASN A 107 18.01 13.12 4.69
C ASN A 107 19.53 13.02 4.93
N ARG A 108 20.21 12.13 4.20
CA ARG A 108 21.65 11.87 4.19
C ARG A 108 22.01 11.13 2.90
N ALA A 109 23.30 10.87 2.66
CA ALA A 109 23.73 10.00 1.57
C ALA A 109 23.07 8.62 1.70
N VAL A 110 22.50 8.11 0.61
CA VAL A 110 21.80 6.82 0.57
C VAL A 110 22.29 6.01 -0.62
N THR A 111 22.50 4.71 -0.39
CA THR A 111 22.80 3.75 -1.47
C THR A 111 21.51 3.02 -1.82
N LEU A 112 21.06 3.20 -3.05
CA LEU A 112 19.87 2.51 -3.59
C LEU A 112 20.31 1.32 -4.42
N LYS A 113 19.63 0.19 -4.26
CA LYS A 113 19.80 -0.93 -5.18
C LYS A 113 19.11 -0.61 -6.49
N GLN A 114 19.75 -0.94 -7.61
CA GLN A 114 19.23 -0.67 -8.96
C GLN A 114 17.86 -1.31 -9.21
N ASP A 115 17.56 -2.42 -8.52
CA ASP A 115 16.30 -3.15 -8.63
C ASP A 115 15.21 -2.65 -7.68
N THR A 116 15.34 -1.48 -7.03
CA THR A 116 14.35 -1.00 -6.05
C THR A 116 12.98 -0.76 -6.69
N ALA A 117 12.94 -0.07 -7.84
CA ALA A 117 11.77 0.27 -8.63
C ALA A 117 12.20 0.73 -10.03
N ASP A 118 11.26 0.87 -10.97
CA ASP A 118 11.56 1.42 -12.30
C ASP A 118 11.92 2.92 -12.22
N PHE A 119 11.28 3.64 -11.29
CA PHE A 119 11.60 5.02 -10.96
C PHE A 119 11.65 5.20 -9.44
N VAL A 120 12.64 5.97 -8.96
CA VAL A 120 12.72 6.40 -7.57
C VAL A 120 12.61 7.92 -7.52
N TRP A 121 11.63 8.42 -6.79
CA TRP A 121 11.50 9.85 -6.53
C TRP A 121 12.19 10.20 -5.23
N LEU A 122 13.37 10.81 -5.32
CA LEU A 122 14.09 11.33 -4.16
C LEU A 122 13.34 12.55 -3.61
N THR A 123 12.84 12.42 -2.37
CA THR A 123 12.14 13.49 -1.68
C THR A 123 13.06 14.12 -0.64
N GLY A 124 13.21 15.45 -0.67
CA GLY A 124 13.96 16.19 0.34
C GLY A 124 13.23 16.25 1.69
N ARG A 125 13.79 16.99 2.66
CA ARG A 125 13.07 17.29 3.90
C ARG A 125 11.75 17.97 3.57
N TYR A 126 10.64 17.33 3.91
CA TYR A 126 9.36 18.02 4.08
C TYR A 126 9.60 19.08 5.16
N LEU A 127 9.48 20.37 4.81
CA LEU A 127 9.24 21.40 5.80
C LEU A 127 7.93 21.01 6.50
N HIS A 128 8.02 20.60 7.77
CA HIS A 128 6.84 20.53 8.62
C HIS A 128 6.27 21.95 8.73
N LEU A 129 5.35 22.29 7.84
CA LEU A 129 4.43 23.41 8.08
C LEU A 129 3.67 23.02 9.35
N LYS A 130 4.04 23.63 10.49
CA LYS A 130 3.28 23.48 11.72
C LYS A 130 1.83 23.80 11.37
N HIS A 131 0.92 22.83 11.53
CA HIS A 131 -0.50 23.12 11.51
C HIS A 131 -0.72 24.25 12.53
N ARG A 132 -1.05 25.45 12.04
CA ARG A 132 -1.51 26.53 12.92
C ARG A 132 -2.76 25.99 13.61
N HIS A 133 -2.64 25.76 14.91
CA HIS A 133 -3.77 25.47 15.77
C HIS A 133 -4.79 26.59 15.56
N ARG A 134 -5.96 26.28 14.97
CA ARG A 134 -7.07 27.23 14.94
C ARG A 134 -7.52 27.42 16.39
N PRO A 135 -7.45 28.63 16.97
CA PRO A 135 -8.01 28.84 18.31
C PRO A 135 -9.49 28.52 18.28
N ASN A 136 -9.92 27.80 19.32
CA ASN A 136 -11.29 27.33 19.48
C ASN A 136 -12.21 28.54 19.66
N ILE A 137 -13.07 28.82 18.67
CA ILE A 137 -14.10 29.86 18.79
C ILE A 137 -15.11 29.33 19.79
N LYS A 138 -15.08 29.86 21.03
CA LYS A 138 -16.12 29.59 22.02
C LYS A 138 -17.44 30.11 21.45
N ASN A 139 -18.46 29.25 21.40
CA ASN A 139 -19.83 29.65 21.14
C ASN A 139 -20.31 30.57 22.27
N GLU A 140 -20.14 31.87 22.11
CA GLU A 140 -20.91 32.85 22.88
C GLU A 140 -22.35 32.79 22.38
N LYS A 141 -23.25 32.36 23.28
CA LYS A 141 -24.69 32.47 23.06
C LYS A 141 -25.01 33.96 22.95
N ALA A 142 -25.44 34.40 21.77
CA ALA A 142 -26.00 35.73 21.59
C ALA A 142 -27.33 35.82 22.34
N THR A 143 -27.34 36.46 23.51
CA THR A 143 -28.56 36.95 24.15
C THR A 143 -28.92 38.28 23.51
N ALA A 144 -29.94 38.27 22.65
CA ALA A 144 -30.55 39.47 22.11
C ALA A 144 -31.57 40.01 23.13
N THR A 145 -31.32 41.19 23.68
CA THR A 145 -32.34 42.03 24.33
C THR A 145 -32.83 43.05 23.31
N LEU A 146 -34.11 43.00 22.99
CA LEU A 146 -34.79 44.01 22.17
C LEU A 146 -35.11 45.24 23.04
N PRO A 147 -34.97 46.47 22.51
CA PRO A 147 -35.34 47.67 23.26
C PRO A 147 -36.87 47.80 23.30
N VAL A 148 -37.39 48.07 24.49
CA VAL A 148 -38.78 48.52 24.71
C VAL A 148 -38.80 50.04 24.47
N THR A 149 -39.81 50.50 23.72
CA THR A 149 -40.11 51.92 23.49
C THR A 149 -40.46 52.67 24.76
#